data_AF-A0A974WV79-F1
#
_entry.id   AF-A0A974WV79-F1
#
_cell.length_a   1.000
_cell.length_b   1.000
_cell.length_c   1.000
_cell.angle_alpha   90.00
_cell.angle_beta   90.00
_cell.angle_gamma   90.00
#
_symmetry.space_group_name_H-M   'P 1'
#
loop_
_entity.id
_entity.type
_entity.pdbx_description
1 polymer ?
#
loop_
_entity_poly.entity_id
_entity_poly.type
_entity_poly.pdbx_seq_one_letter_code
_entity_poly.pdbx_strand_id
1 'polypeptide(L)' 'MPRSIGAPATRALRGAGLTTLEQVATRSADELAAMHGVGPMAITRLAEALAERDLAFADR' A
#
# COMPACT_ATOMS: atom_id res chain seq x y z
N MET A 1 1.79 -7.09 -5.46
CA MET A 1 1.23 -5.73 -5.56
C MET A 1 0.07 -5.70 -6.55
N PRO A 2 -1.04 -5.01 -6.23
CA PRO A 2 -2.17 -4.84 -7.15
C PRO A 2 -1.74 -4.16 -8.44
N ARG A 3 -2.29 -4.56 -9.59
CA ARG A 3 -2.00 -3.88 -10.86
C ARG A 3 -2.67 -2.50 -10.94
N SER A 4 -3.62 -2.23 -10.05
CA SER A 4 -4.46 -1.02 -10.04
C SER A 4 -3.80 0.17 -9.34
N ILE A 5 -2.81 -0.01 -8.45
CA ILE A 5 -2.25 1.11 -7.64
C ILE A 5 -1.39 2.12 -8.43
N GLY A 6 -1.15 1.88 -9.73
CA GLY A 6 -0.41 2.78 -10.61
C GLY A 6 1.12 2.65 -10.49
N ALA A 7 1.83 3.07 -11.54
CA ALA A 7 3.28 2.92 -11.63
C ALA A 7 4.07 3.70 -10.56
N PRO A 8 3.71 4.95 -10.18
CA PRO A 8 4.41 5.69 -9.13
C PRO A 8 4.32 5.01 -7.76
N ALA A 9 3.12 4.62 -7.32
CA ALA A 9 2.93 3.95 -6.02
C ALA A 9 3.64 2.58 -6.01
N THR A 10 3.55 1.82 -7.11
CA THR A 10 4.26 0.53 -7.23
C THR A 10 5.77 0.69 -7.07
N ARG A 11 6.37 1.74 -7.67
CA ARG A 11 7.80 2.03 -7.52
C ARG A 11 8.15 2.48 -6.10
N ALA A 12 7.35 3.34 -5.49
CA ALA A 12 7.55 3.81 -4.13
C ALA A 12 7.54 2.64 -3.12
N LEU A 13 6.52 1.77 -3.20
CA LEU A 13 6.39 0.59 -2.34
C LEU A 13 7.58 -0.36 -2.52
N ARG A 14 7.97 -0.64 -3.77
CA ARG A 14 9.15 -1.49 -4.05
C ARG A 14 10.45 -0.87 -3.54
N GLY A 15 10.61 0.45 -3.70
CA GLY A 15 11.76 1.19 -3.16
C GLY A 15 11.84 1.13 -1.64
N ALA A 16 10.69 1.05 -0.95
CA ALA A 16 10.58 0.84 0.48
C ALA A 16 10.69 -0.64 0.92
N GLY A 17 10.97 -1.57 -0.02
CA GLY A 17 11.05 -3.01 0.25
C GLY A 17 9.69 -3.71 0.41
N LEU A 18 8.58 -3.00 0.20
CA LEU A 18 7.22 -3.53 0.25
C LEU A 18 6.87 -4.14 -1.11
N THR A 19 7.00 -5.45 -1.22
CA THR A 19 6.73 -6.19 -2.47
C THR A 19 5.46 -7.04 -2.40
N THR A 20 4.95 -7.28 -1.19
CA THR A 20 3.77 -8.10 -0.88
C THR A 20 2.71 -7.29 -0.13
N LEU A 21 1.46 -7.76 -0.13
CA LEU A 21 0.37 -7.09 0.61
C LEU A 21 0.52 -7.29 2.12
N GLU A 22 1.07 -8.42 2.55
CA GLU A 22 1.40 -8.70 3.95
C GLU A 22 2.40 -7.67 4.49
N GLN A 23 3.43 -7.34 3.73
CA GLN A 23 4.38 -6.29 4.11
C GLN A 23 3.69 -4.92 4.19
N VAL A 24 2.74 -4.64 3.28
CA VAL A 24 1.94 -3.41 3.34
C VAL A 24 1.05 -3.39 4.59
N ALA A 25 0.45 -4.51 4.97
CA ALA A 25 -0.36 -4.65 6.19
C ALA A 25 0.44 -4.34 7.46
N THR A 26 1.77 -4.50 7.43
CA THR A 26 2.63 -4.08 8.55
C THR A 26 2.81 -2.56 8.68
N ARG A 27 2.23 -1.76 7.78
CA ARG A 27 2.34 -0.29 7.75
C ARG A 27 0.96 0.34 7.90
N SER A 28 0.92 1.55 8.44
CA SER A 28 -0.33 2.32 8.49
C SER A 28 -0.60 3.04 7.18
N ALA A 29 -1.87 3.38 6.95
CA ALA A 29 -2.26 4.13 5.76
C ALA A 29 -1.50 5.47 5.65
N ASP A 30 -1.22 6.12 6.77
CA ASP A 30 -0.52 7.40 6.84
C ASP A 30 0.98 7.25 6.52
N GLU A 31 1.65 6.22 7.03
CA GLU A 31 3.03 5.88 6.65
C GLU A 31 3.14 5.64 5.13
N LEU A 32 2.14 4.97 4.56
CA LEU A 32 2.11 4.69 3.13
C LEU A 32 1.84 5.97 2.32
N ALA A 33 0.92 6.82 2.77
CA ALA A 33 0.58 8.09 2.12
C ALA A 33 1.72 9.12 2.17
N ALA A 34 2.60 9.02 3.17
CA ALA A 34 3.79 9.85 3.27
C ALA A 34 4.87 9.50 2.21
N MET A 35 4.79 8.33 1.56
CA MET A 35 5.74 7.95 0.51
C MET A 35 5.50 8.74 -0.77
N HIS A 36 6.58 9.36 -1.28
CA HIS A 36 6.54 10.08 -2.55
C HIS A 36 6.05 9.18 -3.70
N GLY A 37 4.89 9.51 -4.28
CA GLY A 37 4.26 8.75 -5.36
C GLY A 37 3.12 7.82 -4.91
N VAL A 38 2.84 7.70 -3.61
CA VAL A 38 1.65 7.02 -3.09
C VAL A 38 0.57 8.07 -2.82
N GLY A 39 -0.37 8.19 -3.75
CA GLY A 39 -1.51 9.11 -3.61
C GLY A 39 -2.71 8.47 -2.89
N PRO A 40 -3.80 9.23 -2.64
CA PRO A 40 -5.01 8.72 -1.99
C PRO A 40 -5.65 7.55 -2.75
N MET A 41 -5.63 7.57 -4.08
CA MET A 41 -6.07 6.44 -4.91
C MET A 41 -5.18 5.19 -4.71
N ALA A 42 -3.90 5.41 -4.42
CA ALA A 42 -2.94 4.46 -3.88
C ALA A 42 -3.52 3.64 -2.71
N ILE A 43 -3.85 4.40 -1.67
CA ILE A 43 -4.33 3.93 -0.38
C ILE A 43 -5.66 3.19 -0.52
N THR A 44 -6.63 3.76 -1.24
CA THR A 44 -7.94 3.12 -1.44
C THR A 44 -7.79 1.72 -2.04
N ARG A 45 -6.98 1.58 -3.10
CA ARG A 45 -6.76 0.30 -3.77
C ARG A 45 -5.95 -0.70 -2.95
N LEU A 46 -5.03 -0.21 -2.11
CA LEU A 46 -4.34 -1.05 -1.14
C LEU A 46 -5.31 -1.55 -0.06
N ALA A 47 -6.20 -0.69 0.44
CA ALA A 47 -7.22 -1.06 1.41
C ALA A 47 -8.16 -2.15 0.86
N GLU A 48 -8.65 -1.97 -0.36
CA GLU A 48 -9.48 -2.98 -1.07
C GLU A 48 -8.73 -4.32 -1.19
N ALA A 49 -7.49 -4.30 -1.69
CA ALA A 49 -6.70 -5.51 -1.88
C ALA A 49 -6.28 -6.20 -0.56
N LEU A 50 -6.18 -5.45 0.54
CA LEU A 50 -5.98 -5.99 1.88
C LEU A 50 -7.26 -6.65 2.39
N ALA A 51 -8.40 -5.97 2.25
CA ALA A 51 -9.70 -6.49 2.67
C ALA A 51 -10.09 -7.78 1.94
N GLU A 52 -9.77 -7.91 0.65
CA GLU A 52 -9.95 -9.16 -0.13
C GLU A 52 -9.19 -10.37 0.45
N ARG A 53 -8.22 -10.13 1.35
CA ARG A 53 -7.37 -11.14 1.98
C ARG A 53 -7.56 -11.21 3.50
N ASP A 54 -8.62 -10.61 4.02
CA ASP A 54 -8.87 -10.45 5.47
C ASP A 54 -7.71 -9.75 6.21
N LEU A 55 -6.99 -8.87 5.51
CA LEU A 55 -5.91 -8.03 6.07
C LEU A 55 -6.39 -6.58 6.24
N ALA A 56 -5.71 -5.85 7.10
CA ALA A 56 -5.88 -4.42 7.30
C ALA A 56 -4.52 -3.72 7.42
N PHE A 57 -4.52 -2.39 7.31
CA PHE A 57 -3.33 -1.61 7.67
C PHE A 57 -3.05 -1.71 9.17
N ALA A 58 -1.82 -1.42 9.57
CA ALA A 58 -1.49 -1.28 10.98
C ALA A 58 -2.15 -0.04 11.58
N ASP A 59 -2.62 -0.13 12.83
CA ASP A 59 -3.30 0.94 13.58
C ASP A 59 -2.35 2.05 14.11
N ARG A 60 -1.08 2.09 13.69
CA ARG A 60 -0.03 2.88 14.35
C ARG A 60 0.46 4.12 13.61
#